data_AF-T0LHG7-F1
#
_entry.id   AF-T0LHG7-F1
#
_cell.length_a   1.000
_cell.length_b   1.000
_cell.length_c   1.000
_cell.angle_alpha   90.00
_cell.angle_beta   90.00
_cell.angle_gamma   90.00
#
_symmetry.space_group_name_H-M   'P 1'
#
loop_
_entity.id
_entity.type
_entity.pdbx_description
1 polymer ?
#
loop_
_entity_poly.entity_id
_entity_poly.type
_entity_poly.pdbx_seq_one_letter_code
_entity_poly.pdbx_strand_id
1 'polypeptide(L)'
;MIIYCFFVDFNNIRNYVAERWADYFYDKSVSLNTLAVITNAATELFRNMEIELCDVLDDHFLLYEAMMELLFFEYGIDHVDYNDPESKDERHEKVWREEADWLAYSTYMCVRKFLETMPLENLPVIPPSARPQPEYGAITSVDFATFNGLCFVNLLLEIEQVKALKKSLQQPPVIPGQPEMELGFETTLKMGYYPSYFIFSLQLYLDIRNIIADNVEDALIELQKTGMAVTEYMKTSLYTCDAVFTSDWKNEVKRDSQIMDRYIFKDFTLNGKTRRAKMHGIDEPLPPWELFRNEPVWPALLHFRTKLQSMVLSIRLLTRTPEPLWSGVLYTVAKRDYPGMPSWPEFDKFLALHGTDLLGFNTPAADDLKAADVLVKHSTMSNSKRFSIWGDLVKKIDRVIRFHERYAAVNNKEREDMEYIAHIVRHHLGLPVDSKVSPFGIPREFAQPEEATGEEKKQNKTQDMLRRIQRVGNMRHVEILEILDQTVESITQNEFAINYYKLDWEVQNFVAFLRENMAEKGLLAEPNRHVCTYVSSQDNDVLLGEAIKAAITRSAEQPSISRVSDHLRQATNKELFDYKYEQLMPQMVEEGKDDNAEGYD
;
A
#
# COMPACT_ATOMS: atom_id res chain seq x y z
N MET A 1 -32.13 18.60 -4.97
CA MET A 1 -31.12 19.00 -3.96
C MET A 1 -30.17 17.85 -3.62
N ILE A 2 -30.65 16.67 -3.18
CA ILE A 2 -29.76 15.54 -2.83
C ILE A 2 -28.90 15.07 -4.02
N ILE A 3 -29.51 14.85 -5.19
CA ILE A 3 -28.80 14.50 -6.43
C ILE A 3 -27.76 15.57 -6.80
N TYR A 4 -28.06 16.86 -6.59
CA TYR A 4 -27.10 17.93 -6.81
C TYR A 4 -25.88 17.82 -5.88
N CYS A 5 -26.10 17.62 -4.58
CA CYS A 5 -25.03 17.43 -3.61
C CYS A 5 -24.15 16.22 -3.95
N PHE A 6 -24.76 15.13 -4.43
CA PHE A 6 -24.04 13.93 -4.86
C PHE A 6 -23.02 14.23 -5.99
N PHE A 7 -23.40 15.02 -7.00
CA PHE A 7 -22.48 15.45 -8.05
C PHE A 7 -21.47 16.51 -7.56
N VAL A 8 -21.83 17.36 -6.60
CA VAL A 8 -20.88 18.28 -5.95
C VAL A 8 -19.77 17.49 -5.25
N ASP A 9 -20.14 16.46 -4.49
CA ASP A 9 -19.17 15.61 -3.78
C ASP A 9 -18.30 14.81 -4.75
N PHE A 10 -18.89 14.28 -5.83
CA PHE A 10 -18.13 13.66 -6.92
C PHE A 10 -17.08 14.61 -7.49
N ASN A 11 -17.48 15.84 -7.86
CA ASN A 11 -16.56 16.81 -8.45
C ASN A 11 -15.51 17.31 -7.45
N ASN A 12 -15.84 17.41 -6.16
CA ASN A 12 -14.86 17.73 -5.12
C ASN A 12 -13.75 16.65 -5.05
N ILE A 13 -14.12 15.37 -5.07
CA ILE A 13 -13.18 14.25 -5.10
C ILE A 13 -12.37 14.26 -6.41
N ARG A 14 -13.04 14.41 -7.55
CA ARG A 14 -12.44 14.46 -8.89
C ARG A 14 -11.37 15.56 -8.96
N ASN A 15 -11.70 16.77 -8.54
CA ASN A 15 -10.79 17.92 -8.55
C ASN A 15 -9.59 17.69 -7.64
N TYR A 16 -9.81 17.16 -6.43
CA TYR A 16 -8.71 16.85 -5.50
C TYR A 16 -7.71 15.86 -6.12
N VAL A 17 -8.20 14.74 -6.66
CA VAL A 17 -7.35 13.71 -7.26
C VAL A 17 -6.65 14.26 -8.52
N ALA A 18 -7.37 14.99 -9.38
CA ALA A 18 -6.81 15.62 -10.56
C ALA A 18 -5.67 16.60 -10.22
N GLU A 19 -5.84 17.42 -9.18
CA GLU A 19 -4.81 18.35 -8.70
C GLU A 19 -3.53 17.60 -8.27
N ARG A 20 -3.68 16.48 -7.54
CA ARG A 20 -2.53 15.66 -7.13
C ARG A 20 -1.84 14.96 -8.29
N TRP A 21 -2.58 14.52 -9.31
CA TRP A 21 -1.96 14.03 -10.54
C TRP A 21 -1.25 15.14 -11.32
N ALA A 22 -1.76 16.37 -11.30
CA ALA A 22 -1.12 17.52 -11.92
C ALA A 22 0.21 17.86 -11.22
N ASP A 23 0.24 17.85 -9.88
CA ASP A 23 1.49 17.98 -9.12
C ASP A 23 2.55 17.00 -9.57
N TYR A 24 2.20 15.70 -9.64
CA TYR A 24 3.12 14.70 -10.15
C TYR A 24 3.60 15.01 -11.57
N PHE A 25 2.69 15.42 -12.45
CA PHE A 25 3.03 15.73 -13.83
C PHE A 25 4.02 16.90 -13.93
N TYR A 26 3.81 17.98 -13.17
CA TYR A 26 4.62 19.21 -13.26
C TYR A 26 5.95 19.13 -12.51
N ASP A 27 6.01 18.58 -11.31
CA ASP A 27 7.21 18.63 -10.46
C ASP A 27 7.57 17.32 -9.73
N LYS A 28 6.75 16.27 -9.90
CA LYS A 28 6.96 14.96 -9.25
C LYS A 28 6.95 15.05 -7.71
N SER A 29 6.27 16.05 -7.15
CA SER A 29 6.18 16.27 -5.69
C SER A 29 5.44 15.16 -4.95
N VAL A 30 4.41 14.58 -5.57
CA VAL A 30 3.63 13.46 -5.02
C VAL A 30 4.09 12.15 -5.64
N SER A 31 4.18 11.07 -4.86
CA SER A 31 4.61 9.77 -5.39
C SER A 31 3.50 9.05 -6.17
N LEU A 32 3.85 8.31 -7.24
CA LEU A 32 2.87 7.48 -7.97
C LEU A 32 2.16 6.46 -7.07
N ASN A 33 2.82 5.96 -6.03
CA ASN A 33 2.19 5.06 -5.05
C ASN A 33 1.05 5.77 -4.29
N THR A 34 1.30 7.00 -3.85
CA THR A 34 0.28 7.85 -3.22
C THR A 34 -0.89 8.07 -4.16
N LEU A 35 -0.62 8.52 -5.39
CA LEU A 35 -1.63 8.82 -6.40
C LEU A 35 -2.51 7.60 -6.69
N ALA A 36 -1.91 6.43 -6.81
CA ALA A 36 -2.64 5.21 -7.09
C ALA A 36 -3.56 4.80 -5.93
N VAL A 37 -3.10 4.94 -4.68
CA VAL A 37 -3.91 4.64 -3.49
C VAL A 37 -5.09 5.61 -3.38
N ILE A 38 -4.86 6.93 -3.50
CA ILE A 38 -5.96 7.92 -3.39
C ILE A 38 -6.95 7.79 -4.55
N THR A 39 -6.50 7.45 -5.76
CA THR A 39 -7.37 7.24 -6.92
C THR A 39 -8.23 5.99 -6.74
N ASN A 40 -7.66 4.91 -6.22
CA ASN A 40 -8.41 3.70 -5.91
C ASN A 40 -9.42 3.96 -4.77
N ALA A 41 -9.00 4.64 -3.71
CA ALA A 41 -9.88 5.03 -2.62
C ALA A 41 -11.03 5.93 -3.11
N ALA A 42 -10.77 6.89 -4.01
CA ALA A 42 -11.81 7.72 -4.61
C ALA A 42 -12.87 6.88 -5.35
N THR A 43 -12.45 5.85 -6.08
CA THR A 43 -13.36 4.90 -6.74
C THR A 43 -14.25 4.16 -5.72
N GLU A 44 -13.69 3.75 -4.60
CA GLU A 44 -14.44 3.11 -3.51
C GLU A 44 -15.43 4.09 -2.85
N LEU A 45 -15.02 5.35 -2.66
CA LEU A 45 -15.90 6.40 -2.14
C LEU A 45 -17.07 6.68 -3.08
N PHE A 46 -16.87 6.70 -4.40
CA PHE A 46 -17.98 6.84 -5.35
C PHE A 46 -19.02 5.71 -5.20
N ARG A 47 -18.56 4.48 -5.00
CA ARG A 47 -19.44 3.33 -4.76
C ARG A 47 -20.21 3.49 -3.46
N ASN A 48 -19.55 3.92 -2.38
CA ASN A 48 -20.22 4.17 -1.09
C ASN A 48 -21.24 5.30 -1.19
N MET A 49 -20.90 6.40 -1.86
CA MET A 49 -21.82 7.51 -2.09
C MET A 49 -23.07 7.04 -2.87
N GLU A 50 -22.92 6.18 -3.88
CA GLU A 50 -24.08 5.62 -4.60
C GLU A 50 -24.92 4.72 -3.70
N ILE A 51 -24.31 3.90 -2.83
CA ILE A 51 -25.05 3.08 -1.86
C ILE A 51 -25.86 3.97 -0.90
N GLU A 52 -25.25 5.01 -0.35
CA GLU A 52 -25.94 5.97 0.53
C GLU A 52 -27.08 6.70 -0.20
N LEU A 53 -26.91 6.99 -1.50
CA LEU A 53 -27.94 7.59 -2.33
C LEU A 53 -29.12 6.63 -2.56
N CYS A 54 -28.84 5.34 -2.80
CA CYS A 54 -29.83 4.27 -2.94
C CYS A 54 -30.70 4.10 -1.68
N ASP A 55 -30.15 4.36 -0.50
CA ASP A 55 -30.91 4.26 0.76
C ASP A 55 -31.93 5.40 0.93
N VAL A 56 -31.82 6.48 0.16
CA VAL A 56 -32.62 7.71 0.33
C VAL A 56 -33.56 8.00 -0.85
N LEU A 57 -33.20 7.57 -2.07
CA LEU A 57 -33.99 7.85 -3.27
C LEU A 57 -34.83 6.63 -3.73
N ASP A 58 -35.96 6.92 -4.37
CA ASP A 58 -36.75 5.89 -5.06
C ASP A 58 -35.99 5.34 -6.28
N ASP A 59 -36.19 4.06 -6.59
CA ASP A 59 -35.51 3.30 -7.67
C ASP A 59 -35.46 4.02 -9.03
N HIS A 60 -36.48 4.82 -9.36
CA HIS A 60 -36.53 5.54 -10.65
C HIS A 60 -35.49 6.66 -10.76
N PHE A 61 -35.11 7.29 -9.64
CA PHE A 61 -34.11 8.35 -9.60
C PHE A 61 -32.68 7.83 -9.45
N LEU A 62 -32.49 6.51 -9.33
CA LEU A 62 -31.18 5.87 -9.22
C LEU A 62 -30.53 5.60 -10.59
N LEU A 63 -31.28 5.75 -11.68
CA LEU A 63 -30.71 5.66 -13.02
C LEU A 63 -29.86 6.91 -13.29
N TYR A 64 -28.61 6.68 -13.70
CA TYR A 64 -27.69 7.76 -14.08
C TYR A 64 -28.30 8.73 -15.10
N GLU A 65 -28.98 8.19 -16.11
CA GLU A 65 -29.65 8.97 -17.15
C GLU A 65 -30.73 9.89 -16.55
N ALA A 66 -31.54 9.38 -15.61
CA ALA A 66 -32.57 10.18 -14.93
C ALA A 66 -31.95 11.29 -14.07
N MET A 67 -30.87 11.00 -13.34
CA MET A 67 -30.17 12.03 -12.54
C MET A 67 -29.56 13.12 -13.44
N MET A 68 -28.93 12.72 -14.54
CA MET A 68 -28.31 13.62 -15.50
C MET A 68 -29.36 14.47 -16.22
N GLU A 69 -30.46 13.87 -16.69
CA GLU A 69 -31.56 14.60 -17.35
C GLU A 69 -32.21 15.62 -16.41
N LEU A 70 -32.43 15.22 -15.15
CA LEU A 70 -32.96 16.10 -14.11
C LEU A 70 -32.05 17.33 -13.92
N LEU A 71 -30.74 17.13 -13.72
CA LEU A 71 -29.82 18.23 -13.45
C LEU A 71 -29.59 19.11 -14.69
N PHE A 72 -29.41 18.51 -15.86
CA PHE A 72 -29.04 19.21 -17.09
C PHE A 72 -30.24 19.90 -17.76
N PHE A 73 -31.37 19.20 -17.92
CA PHE A 73 -32.51 19.71 -18.67
C PHE A 73 -33.60 20.34 -17.79
N GLU A 74 -33.87 19.76 -16.61
CA GLU A 74 -34.97 20.25 -15.77
C GLU A 74 -34.55 21.36 -14.81
N TYR A 75 -33.33 21.28 -14.28
CA TYR A 75 -32.84 22.23 -13.29
C TYR A 75 -31.73 23.16 -13.80
N GLY A 76 -31.10 22.87 -14.95
CA GLY A 76 -30.16 23.72 -15.69
C GLY A 76 -29.39 24.70 -14.80
N ILE A 77 -28.71 24.14 -13.80
CA ILE A 77 -28.53 24.84 -12.53
C ILE A 77 -27.55 26.01 -12.67
N ASP A 78 -27.68 27.00 -11.78
CA ASP A 78 -26.88 28.21 -11.51
C ASP A 78 -25.34 28.04 -11.40
N HIS A 79 -24.73 26.95 -11.88
CA HIS A 79 -23.28 26.67 -11.81
C HIS A 79 -22.48 27.41 -12.87
N VAL A 80 -23.10 27.63 -14.02
CA VAL A 80 -22.52 28.28 -15.18
C VAL A 80 -23.25 29.60 -15.37
N ASP A 81 -22.54 30.72 -15.30
CA ASP A 81 -23.17 32.03 -15.50
C ASP A 81 -23.56 32.19 -16.98
N TYR A 82 -24.82 31.88 -17.26
CA TYR A 82 -25.44 32.02 -18.57
C TYR A 82 -25.78 33.46 -18.94
N ASN A 83 -25.65 34.41 -18.00
CA ASN A 83 -26.06 35.79 -18.21
C ASN A 83 -25.07 36.60 -19.05
N ASP A 84 -23.88 36.06 -19.36
CA ASP A 84 -22.85 36.79 -20.12
C ASP A 84 -21.98 35.87 -21.02
N PRO A 85 -22.50 35.41 -22.18
CA PRO A 85 -21.65 34.97 -23.28
C PRO A 85 -21.66 36.00 -24.42
N GLU A 86 -20.48 36.50 -24.81
CA GLU A 86 -20.31 37.45 -25.91
C GLU A 86 -20.54 36.79 -27.28
N SER A 87 -20.43 35.45 -27.36
CA SER A 87 -20.62 34.67 -28.59
C SER A 87 -21.40 33.36 -28.42
N LYS A 88 -21.90 32.81 -29.54
CA LYS A 88 -22.55 31.48 -29.57
C LYS A 88 -21.58 30.35 -29.25
N ASP A 89 -20.31 30.50 -29.63
CA ASP A 89 -19.27 29.50 -29.40
C ASP A 89 -18.90 29.43 -27.92
N GLU A 90 -18.81 30.58 -27.24
CA GLU A 90 -18.65 30.64 -25.78
C GLU A 90 -19.83 30.01 -25.03
N ARG A 91 -21.06 30.22 -25.51
CA ARG A 91 -22.24 29.55 -24.94
C ARG A 91 -22.17 28.02 -25.16
N HIS A 92 -21.69 27.58 -26.32
CA HIS A 92 -21.52 26.16 -26.62
C HIS A 92 -20.46 25.53 -25.71
N GLU A 93 -19.33 26.18 -25.53
CA GLU A 93 -18.27 25.72 -24.64
C GLU A 93 -18.75 25.72 -23.17
N LYS A 94 -19.41 26.76 -22.68
CA LYS A 94 -20.01 26.77 -21.33
C LYS A 94 -20.94 25.58 -21.07
N VAL A 95 -21.85 25.29 -21.99
CA VAL A 95 -22.81 24.17 -21.85
C VAL A 95 -22.12 22.81 -21.96
N TRP A 96 -21.30 22.60 -23.00
CA TRP A 96 -20.77 21.26 -23.31
C TRP A 96 -19.42 20.94 -22.69
N ARG A 97 -18.65 21.95 -22.28
CA ARG A 97 -17.36 21.75 -21.62
C ARG A 97 -17.45 21.92 -20.11
N GLU A 98 -18.29 22.81 -19.60
CA GLU A 98 -18.38 23.00 -18.15
C GLU A 98 -19.50 22.12 -17.57
N GLU A 99 -20.74 22.29 -18.03
CA GLU A 99 -21.88 21.58 -17.44
C GLU A 99 -21.89 20.08 -17.79
N ALA A 100 -21.70 19.73 -19.06
CA ALA A 100 -21.70 18.32 -19.47
C ALA A 100 -20.49 17.54 -18.91
N ASP A 101 -19.34 18.18 -18.73
CA ASP A 101 -18.16 17.56 -18.10
C ASP A 101 -18.38 17.38 -16.58
N TRP A 102 -18.98 18.35 -15.91
CA TRP A 102 -19.35 18.25 -14.49
C TRP A 102 -20.29 17.07 -14.22
N LEU A 103 -21.13 16.73 -15.19
CA LEU A 103 -22.01 15.55 -15.20
C LEU A 103 -21.37 14.30 -15.81
N ALA A 104 -20.06 14.27 -16.09
CA ALA A 104 -19.36 13.16 -16.75
C ALA A 104 -20.08 12.62 -18.01
N TYR A 105 -20.78 13.50 -18.74
CA TYR A 105 -21.69 13.13 -19.82
C TYR A 105 -20.97 12.42 -20.96
N SER A 106 -19.79 12.89 -21.34
CA SER A 106 -18.98 12.26 -22.40
C SER A 106 -18.67 10.80 -22.06
N THR A 107 -18.31 10.53 -20.81
CA THR A 107 -18.00 9.18 -20.34
C THR A 107 -19.23 8.29 -20.37
N TYR A 108 -20.35 8.79 -19.85
CA TYR A 108 -21.65 8.12 -19.92
C TYR A 108 -22.01 7.74 -21.37
N MET A 109 -21.88 8.68 -22.31
CA MET A 109 -22.21 8.44 -23.72
C MET A 109 -21.30 7.38 -24.36
N CYS A 110 -20.00 7.37 -24.01
CA CYS A 110 -19.07 6.32 -24.44
C CYS A 110 -19.50 4.94 -23.93
N VAL A 111 -19.81 4.82 -22.63
CA VAL A 111 -20.23 3.57 -22.01
C VAL A 111 -21.56 3.08 -22.60
N ARG A 112 -22.56 3.95 -22.71
CA ARG A 112 -23.89 3.58 -23.24
C ARG A 112 -23.79 3.08 -24.67
N LYS A 113 -23.19 3.87 -25.57
CA LYS A 113 -23.01 3.51 -26.98
C LYS A 113 -22.26 2.18 -27.12
N PHE A 114 -21.28 1.96 -26.25
CA PHE A 114 -20.52 0.74 -26.26
C PHE A 114 -21.36 -0.47 -25.87
N LEU A 115 -22.06 -0.42 -24.73
CA LEU A 115 -22.89 -1.54 -24.28
C LEU A 115 -24.03 -1.86 -25.26
N GLU A 116 -24.56 -0.87 -25.97
CA GLU A 116 -25.56 -1.06 -27.03
C GLU A 116 -25.01 -1.76 -28.28
N THR A 117 -23.72 -1.58 -28.57
CA THR A 117 -23.10 -2.06 -29.81
C THR A 117 -22.23 -3.30 -29.62
N MET A 118 -21.89 -3.64 -28.38
CA MET A 118 -20.98 -4.73 -28.08
C MET A 118 -21.69 -6.10 -28.16
N PRO A 119 -21.20 -7.04 -28.99
CA PRO A 119 -21.63 -8.43 -28.92
C PRO A 119 -21.17 -9.07 -27.60
N LEU A 120 -22.12 -9.60 -26.80
CA LEU A 120 -21.95 -10.10 -25.42
C LEU A 120 -20.86 -11.17 -25.18
N GLU A 121 -20.20 -11.70 -26.21
CA GLU A 121 -19.21 -12.79 -26.07
C GLU A 121 -17.99 -12.68 -26.99
N ASN A 122 -17.93 -11.69 -27.87
CA ASN A 122 -16.82 -11.57 -28.81
C ASN A 122 -15.77 -10.60 -28.28
N LEU A 123 -14.53 -11.06 -28.23
CA LEU A 123 -13.40 -10.21 -27.89
C LEU A 123 -12.97 -9.45 -29.14
N PRO A 124 -13.09 -8.10 -29.16
CA PRO A 124 -12.58 -7.32 -30.27
C PRO A 124 -11.06 -7.51 -30.41
N VAL A 125 -10.59 -7.77 -31.62
CA VAL A 125 -9.16 -7.82 -31.95
C VAL A 125 -8.89 -6.82 -33.06
N ILE A 126 -8.20 -5.74 -32.72
CA ILE A 126 -7.83 -4.68 -33.66
C ILE A 126 -6.32 -4.76 -33.92
N PRO A 127 -5.87 -4.82 -35.19
CA PRO A 127 -4.45 -4.76 -35.53
C PRO A 127 -3.80 -3.50 -34.95
N PRO A 128 -2.56 -3.57 -34.42
CA PRO A 128 -1.85 -2.40 -33.91
C PRO A 128 -1.83 -1.21 -34.87
N SER A 129 -1.61 -1.46 -36.17
CA SER A 129 -1.62 -0.42 -37.21
C SER A 129 -2.96 0.30 -37.38
N ALA A 130 -4.07 -0.33 -36.97
CA ALA A 130 -5.42 0.20 -37.08
C ALA A 130 -5.94 0.80 -35.76
N ARG A 131 -5.14 0.78 -34.68
CA ARG A 131 -5.52 1.35 -33.39
C ARG A 131 -5.25 2.86 -33.38
N PRO A 132 -6.29 3.70 -33.35
CA PRO A 132 -6.10 5.13 -33.18
C PRO A 132 -5.47 5.43 -31.82
N GLN A 133 -4.49 6.33 -31.82
CA GLN A 133 -3.83 6.79 -30.59
C GLN A 133 -4.48 8.09 -30.12
N PRO A 134 -4.70 8.26 -28.82
CA PRO A 134 -5.20 9.52 -28.29
C PRO A 134 -4.19 10.65 -28.56
N GLU A 135 -4.66 11.77 -29.09
CA GLU A 135 -3.86 12.97 -29.28
C GLU A 135 -4.03 13.89 -28.06
N TYR A 136 -2.93 14.21 -27.38
CA TYR A 136 -2.94 15.06 -26.20
C TYR A 136 -3.06 16.55 -26.53
N GLY A 137 -3.55 17.32 -25.57
CA GLY A 137 -3.73 18.76 -25.72
C GLY A 137 -5.05 19.14 -26.37
N ALA A 138 -6.12 18.37 -26.13
CA ALA A 138 -7.47 18.71 -26.57
C ALA A 138 -7.88 20.11 -26.05
N ILE A 139 -8.21 21.01 -26.97
CA ILE A 139 -8.57 22.41 -26.64
C ILE A 139 -10.08 22.61 -26.69
N THR A 140 -10.77 21.92 -27.61
CA THR A 140 -12.22 22.02 -27.81
C THR A 140 -12.96 20.86 -27.15
N SER A 141 -14.24 21.06 -26.88
CA SER A 141 -15.16 20.00 -26.42
C SER A 141 -15.18 18.76 -27.33
N VAL A 142 -15.07 18.95 -28.65
CA VAL A 142 -15.04 17.85 -29.64
C VAL A 142 -13.73 17.08 -29.58
N ASP A 143 -12.60 17.77 -29.43
CA ASP A 143 -11.30 17.12 -29.29
C ASP A 143 -11.25 16.31 -28.00
N PHE A 144 -11.82 16.85 -26.92
CA PHE A 144 -11.88 16.16 -25.62
C PHE A 144 -12.75 14.91 -25.68
N ALA A 145 -13.93 14.98 -26.31
CA ALA A 145 -14.78 13.81 -26.54
C ALA A 145 -14.09 12.75 -27.40
N THR A 146 -13.32 13.17 -28.42
CA THR A 146 -12.53 12.28 -29.27
C THR A 146 -11.43 11.60 -28.47
N PHE A 147 -10.64 12.37 -27.72
CA PHE A 147 -9.61 11.87 -26.81
C PHE A 147 -10.17 10.83 -25.83
N ASN A 148 -11.27 11.17 -25.16
CA ASN A 148 -11.94 10.28 -24.20
C ASN A 148 -12.39 8.98 -24.84
N GLY A 149 -13.01 9.06 -26.04
CA GLY A 149 -13.42 7.89 -26.79
C GLY A 149 -12.24 6.97 -27.15
N LEU A 150 -11.10 7.54 -27.53
CA LEU A 150 -9.89 6.78 -27.86
C LEU A 150 -9.26 6.12 -26.64
N CYS A 151 -9.11 6.86 -25.53
CA CYS A 151 -8.61 6.32 -24.26
C CYS A 151 -9.52 5.21 -23.72
N PHE A 152 -10.84 5.40 -23.79
CA PHE A 152 -11.83 4.40 -23.40
C PHE A 152 -11.70 3.12 -24.22
N VAL A 153 -11.64 3.22 -25.56
CA VAL A 153 -11.50 2.04 -26.44
C VAL A 153 -10.20 1.30 -26.14
N ASN A 154 -9.08 2.01 -25.98
CA ASN A 154 -7.79 1.37 -25.69
C ASN A 154 -7.80 0.63 -24.35
N LEU A 155 -8.42 1.21 -23.31
CA LEU A 155 -8.57 0.54 -22.01
C LEU A 155 -9.50 -0.67 -22.10
N LEU A 156 -10.65 -0.50 -22.75
CA LEU A 156 -11.67 -1.53 -22.91
C LEU A 156 -11.11 -2.81 -23.55
N LEU A 157 -10.31 -2.69 -24.62
CA LEU A 157 -9.69 -3.84 -25.29
C LEU A 157 -8.85 -4.67 -24.31
N GLU A 158 -8.13 -4.00 -23.41
CA GLU A 158 -7.28 -4.65 -22.40
C GLU A 158 -8.10 -5.22 -21.23
N ILE A 159 -9.20 -4.58 -20.81
CA ILE A 159 -10.07 -5.11 -19.76
C ILE A 159 -10.84 -6.35 -20.24
N GLU A 160 -11.37 -6.34 -21.46
CA GLU A 160 -12.00 -7.52 -22.06
C GLU A 160 -11.02 -8.70 -22.17
N GLN A 161 -9.76 -8.38 -22.47
CA GLN A 161 -8.68 -9.35 -22.44
C GLN A 161 -8.47 -9.97 -21.05
N VAL A 162 -8.48 -9.16 -19.99
CA VAL A 162 -8.40 -9.62 -18.59
C VAL A 162 -9.61 -10.47 -18.21
N LYS A 163 -10.83 -9.99 -18.49
CA LYS A 163 -12.10 -10.70 -18.26
C LYS A 163 -12.10 -12.08 -18.90
N ALA A 164 -11.62 -12.21 -20.14
CA ALA A 164 -11.50 -13.49 -20.83
C ALA A 164 -10.52 -14.46 -20.17
N LEU A 165 -9.39 -13.94 -19.67
CA LEU A 165 -8.42 -14.76 -18.94
C LEU A 165 -8.98 -15.26 -17.60
N LYS A 166 -9.78 -14.43 -16.91
CA LYS A 166 -10.50 -14.83 -15.69
C LYS A 166 -11.58 -15.88 -15.98
N LYS A 167 -12.40 -15.68 -17.02
CA LYS A 167 -13.43 -16.64 -17.46
C LYS A 167 -12.84 -18.01 -17.82
N SER A 168 -11.61 -18.03 -18.35
CA SER A 168 -10.89 -19.27 -18.68
C SER A 168 -10.03 -19.83 -17.53
N LEU A 169 -10.17 -19.31 -16.30
CA LEU A 169 -9.42 -19.71 -15.10
C LEU A 169 -7.90 -19.60 -15.25
N GLN A 170 -7.42 -18.84 -16.24
CA GLN A 170 -6.00 -18.56 -16.38
C GLN A 170 -5.57 -17.53 -15.34
N GLN A 171 -6.46 -16.62 -14.95
CA GLN A 171 -6.20 -15.59 -13.94
C GLN A 171 -7.18 -15.74 -12.76
N PRO A 172 -6.78 -15.36 -11.54
CA PRO A 172 -7.68 -15.34 -10.40
C PRO A 172 -8.82 -14.31 -10.62
N PRO A 173 -9.95 -14.44 -9.90
CA PRO A 173 -11.07 -13.49 -9.98
C PRO A 173 -10.64 -12.04 -9.73
N VAL A 174 -9.68 -11.87 -8.84
CA VAL A 174 -9.04 -10.59 -8.52
C VAL A 174 -7.54 -10.76 -8.71
N ILE A 175 -6.98 -9.93 -9.59
CA ILE A 175 -5.53 -9.94 -9.87
C ILE A 175 -4.83 -9.04 -8.83
N PRO A 176 -3.61 -9.37 -8.37
CA PRO A 176 -2.87 -8.52 -7.47
C PRO A 176 -2.79 -7.07 -7.98
N GLY A 177 -2.99 -6.10 -7.08
CA GLY A 177 -2.95 -4.67 -7.40
C GLY A 177 -4.01 -4.18 -8.40
N GLN A 178 -4.98 -5.02 -8.79
CA GLN A 178 -6.04 -4.61 -9.70
C GLN A 178 -6.91 -3.51 -9.05
N PRO A 179 -7.03 -2.32 -9.69
CA PRO A 179 -7.83 -1.23 -9.16
C PRO A 179 -9.33 -1.49 -9.25
N GLU A 180 -10.08 -0.77 -8.44
CA GLU A 180 -11.53 -0.90 -8.32
C GLU A 180 -12.27 -0.42 -9.57
N MET A 181 -11.71 0.52 -10.33
CA MET A 181 -12.28 0.99 -11.60
C MET A 181 -12.40 -0.16 -12.60
N GLU A 182 -11.36 -0.97 -12.78
CA GLU A 182 -11.36 -2.11 -13.70
C GLU A 182 -12.24 -3.25 -13.20
N LEU A 183 -12.34 -3.45 -11.87
CA LEU A 183 -13.31 -4.39 -11.30
C LEU A 183 -14.76 -3.95 -11.58
N GLY A 184 -15.05 -2.65 -11.43
CA GLY A 184 -16.32 -2.04 -11.81
C GLY A 184 -16.61 -2.18 -13.31
N PHE A 185 -15.57 -1.99 -14.15
CA PHE A 185 -15.66 -2.19 -15.59
C PHE A 185 -16.00 -3.64 -15.94
N GLU A 186 -15.25 -4.61 -15.40
CA GLU A 186 -15.52 -6.03 -15.60
C GLU A 186 -16.93 -6.43 -15.16
N THR A 187 -17.43 -5.81 -14.08
CA THR A 187 -18.77 -6.05 -13.54
C THR A 187 -19.84 -5.50 -14.47
N THR A 188 -19.68 -4.25 -14.94
CA THR A 188 -20.52 -3.61 -15.95
C THR A 188 -20.60 -4.48 -17.22
N LEU A 189 -19.46 -4.98 -17.69
CA LEU A 189 -19.37 -5.86 -18.86
C LEU A 189 -20.00 -7.25 -18.67
N LYS A 190 -20.19 -7.71 -17.43
CA LYS A 190 -20.88 -8.97 -17.12
C LYS A 190 -22.39 -8.75 -16.99
N MET A 191 -22.79 -7.64 -16.38
CA MET A 191 -24.18 -7.34 -16.06
C MET A 191 -24.95 -6.73 -17.24
N GLY A 192 -24.25 -6.07 -18.17
CA GLY A 192 -24.89 -5.40 -19.31
C GLY A 192 -25.58 -4.07 -18.94
N TYR A 193 -25.35 -3.55 -17.74
CA TYR A 193 -25.76 -2.22 -17.31
C TYR A 193 -24.62 -1.55 -16.53
N TYR A 194 -24.66 -0.23 -16.40
CA TYR A 194 -23.65 0.58 -15.71
C TYR A 194 -24.23 1.25 -14.46
N PRO A 195 -23.58 1.11 -13.30
CA PRO A 195 -23.88 1.93 -12.12
C PRO A 195 -23.25 3.33 -12.23
N SER A 196 -23.74 4.28 -11.44
CA SER A 196 -23.27 5.67 -11.45
C SER A 196 -21.82 5.77 -10.98
N TYR A 197 -21.44 5.01 -9.95
CA TYR A 197 -20.06 4.99 -9.46
C TYR A 197 -19.07 4.59 -10.55
N PHE A 198 -19.47 3.70 -11.47
CA PHE A 198 -18.60 3.26 -12.56
C PHE A 198 -18.35 4.39 -13.57
N ILE A 199 -19.39 5.16 -13.91
CA ILE A 199 -19.24 6.32 -14.80
C ILE A 199 -18.27 7.34 -14.19
N PHE A 200 -18.40 7.63 -12.89
CA PHE A 200 -17.50 8.55 -12.18
C PHE A 200 -16.07 8.06 -12.11
N SER A 201 -15.87 6.77 -11.84
CA SER A 201 -14.54 6.16 -11.76
C SER A 201 -13.84 6.18 -13.12
N LEU A 202 -14.60 5.93 -14.19
CA LEU A 202 -14.08 5.98 -15.55
C LEU A 202 -13.79 7.42 -15.99
N GLN A 203 -14.62 8.39 -15.62
CA GLN A 203 -14.35 9.81 -15.86
C GLN A 203 -13.04 10.22 -15.19
N LEU A 204 -12.86 9.84 -13.92
CA LEU A 204 -11.63 10.12 -13.18
C LEU A 204 -10.40 9.52 -13.87
N TYR A 205 -10.49 8.28 -14.36
CA TYR A 205 -9.43 7.67 -15.17
C TYR A 205 -9.12 8.50 -16.43
N LEU A 206 -10.15 8.97 -17.15
CA LEU A 206 -9.96 9.78 -18.37
C LEU A 206 -9.32 11.14 -18.07
N ASP A 207 -9.66 11.76 -16.93
CA ASP A 207 -9.01 12.98 -16.48
C ASP A 207 -7.53 12.75 -16.20
N ILE A 208 -7.20 11.65 -15.49
CA ILE A 208 -5.82 11.26 -15.21
C ILE A 208 -5.05 11.04 -16.51
N ARG A 209 -5.65 10.35 -17.49
CA ARG A 209 -5.06 10.15 -18.82
C ARG A 209 -4.78 11.47 -19.52
N ASN A 210 -5.69 12.43 -19.43
CA ASN A 210 -5.50 13.75 -20.02
C ASN A 210 -4.36 14.53 -19.33
N ILE A 211 -4.23 14.40 -18.00
CA ILE A 211 -3.20 15.09 -17.21
C ILE A 211 -1.80 14.53 -17.47
N ILE A 212 -1.61 13.21 -17.36
CA ILE A 212 -0.27 12.61 -17.39
C ILE A 212 0.33 12.50 -18.78
N ALA A 213 -0.49 12.64 -19.82
CA ALA A 213 -0.08 12.58 -21.21
C ALA A 213 0.83 11.38 -21.52
N ASP A 214 1.98 11.63 -22.15
CA ASP A 214 2.98 10.62 -22.50
C ASP A 214 3.71 10.01 -21.28
N ASN A 215 3.58 10.61 -20.08
CA ASN A 215 4.23 10.11 -18.86
C ASN A 215 3.50 8.91 -18.24
N VAL A 216 2.45 8.38 -18.89
CA VAL A 216 1.72 7.20 -18.40
C VAL A 216 2.63 5.97 -18.20
N GLU A 217 3.71 5.84 -18.96
CA GLU A 217 4.64 4.72 -18.83
C GLU A 217 5.50 4.77 -17.56
N ASP A 218 5.59 5.92 -16.88
CA ASP A 218 6.41 6.10 -15.67
C ASP A 218 6.08 5.06 -14.60
N ALA A 219 4.79 4.77 -14.39
CA ALA A 219 4.32 3.82 -13.39
C ALA A 219 4.83 2.39 -13.65
N LEU A 220 4.83 1.96 -14.92
CA LEU A 220 5.38 0.67 -15.31
C LEU A 220 6.90 0.62 -15.11
N ILE A 221 7.60 1.69 -15.47
CA ILE A 221 9.06 1.79 -15.32
C ILE A 221 9.46 1.70 -13.84
N GLU A 222 8.77 2.43 -12.95
CA GLU A 222 9.02 2.36 -11.51
C GLU A 222 8.70 0.98 -10.92
N LEU A 223 7.58 0.38 -11.34
CA LEU A 223 7.20 -0.97 -10.94
C LEU A 223 8.29 -1.98 -11.28
N GLN A 224 8.83 -1.94 -12.51
CA GLN A 224 9.88 -2.87 -12.96
C GLN A 224 11.18 -2.67 -12.18
N LYS A 225 11.60 -1.42 -11.94
CA LYS A 225 12.78 -1.11 -11.12
C LYS A 225 12.64 -1.66 -9.70
N THR A 226 11.50 -1.40 -9.06
CA THR A 226 11.23 -1.90 -7.71
C THR A 226 11.14 -3.43 -7.68
N GLY A 227 10.45 -4.03 -8.65
CA GLY A 227 10.35 -5.48 -8.79
C GLY A 227 11.72 -6.16 -8.89
N MET A 228 12.64 -5.59 -9.68
CA MET A 228 14.01 -6.10 -9.81
C MET A 228 14.76 -6.09 -8.48
N ALA A 229 14.73 -4.94 -7.79
CA ALA A 229 15.42 -4.78 -6.50
C ALA A 229 14.85 -5.74 -5.45
N VAL A 230 13.53 -5.80 -5.30
CA VAL A 230 12.85 -6.68 -4.33
C VAL A 230 13.11 -8.15 -4.63
N THR A 231 13.06 -8.55 -5.90
CA THR A 231 13.33 -9.93 -6.31
C THR A 231 14.75 -10.34 -5.95
N GLU A 232 15.73 -9.46 -6.15
CA GLU A 232 17.12 -9.72 -5.77
C GLU A 232 17.24 -9.91 -4.26
N TYR A 233 16.69 -8.99 -3.46
CA TYR A 233 16.69 -9.11 -2.00
C TYR A 233 16.02 -10.40 -1.51
N MET A 234 14.87 -10.77 -2.10
CA MET A 234 14.16 -12.01 -1.77
C MET A 234 14.99 -13.25 -2.12
N LYS A 235 15.63 -13.28 -3.29
CA LYS A 235 16.50 -14.41 -3.71
C LYS A 235 17.72 -14.54 -2.81
N THR A 236 18.42 -13.44 -2.55
CA THR A 236 19.57 -13.42 -1.63
C THR A 236 19.15 -13.91 -0.25
N SER A 237 18.02 -13.40 0.26
CA SER A 237 17.48 -13.82 1.57
C SER A 237 17.11 -15.29 1.59
N LEU A 238 16.49 -15.83 0.53
CA LEU A 238 16.17 -17.26 0.45
C LEU A 238 17.43 -18.15 0.50
N TYR A 239 18.54 -17.69 -0.09
CA TYR A 239 19.81 -18.42 -0.10
C TYR A 239 20.52 -18.37 1.26
N THR A 240 20.45 -17.22 1.95
CA THR A 240 21.13 -17.00 3.24
C THR A 240 20.29 -17.44 4.45
N CYS A 241 18.98 -17.63 4.29
CA CYS A 241 18.08 -18.09 5.35
C CYS A 241 18.23 -19.58 5.65
N ASP A 242 18.60 -19.90 6.90
CA ASP A 242 18.72 -21.27 7.42
C ASP A 242 17.46 -22.14 7.24
N ALA A 243 17.62 -23.45 7.42
CA ALA A 243 16.53 -24.45 7.41
C ALA A 243 15.49 -24.27 8.53
N VAL A 244 15.77 -23.43 9.55
CA VAL A 244 14.87 -23.13 10.70
C VAL A 244 13.69 -22.24 10.29
N PHE A 245 13.75 -21.65 9.11
CA PHE A 245 12.63 -20.89 8.55
C PHE A 245 11.38 -21.78 8.48
N THR A 246 10.22 -21.32 8.99
CA THR A 246 8.96 -22.06 8.81
C THR A 246 8.75 -22.28 7.31
N SER A 247 8.17 -23.40 6.90
CA SER A 247 7.80 -23.59 5.48
C SER A 247 7.06 -22.37 4.92
N ASP A 248 6.37 -21.64 5.78
CA ASP A 248 5.36 -20.66 5.44
C ASP A 248 5.94 -19.37 4.87
N TRP A 249 6.85 -18.63 5.53
CA TRP A 249 7.40 -17.44 4.85
C TRP A 249 8.30 -17.77 3.68
N LYS A 250 8.95 -18.95 3.65
CA LYS A 250 9.64 -19.41 2.43
C LYS A 250 8.65 -19.64 1.29
N ASN A 251 7.47 -20.17 1.59
CA ASN A 251 6.38 -20.35 0.64
C ASN A 251 5.77 -19.00 0.22
N GLU A 252 5.62 -18.04 1.14
CA GLU A 252 5.17 -16.68 0.84
C GLU A 252 6.14 -15.96 -0.09
N VAL A 253 7.44 -15.93 0.21
CA VAL A 253 8.46 -15.31 -0.66
C VAL A 253 8.48 -15.97 -2.04
N LYS A 254 8.36 -17.29 -2.12
CA LYS A 254 8.25 -18.01 -3.41
C LYS A 254 6.99 -17.61 -4.16
N ARG A 255 5.84 -17.52 -3.48
CA ARG A 255 4.56 -17.09 -4.06
C ARG A 255 4.67 -15.66 -4.59
N ASP A 256 5.23 -14.73 -3.83
CA ASP A 256 5.42 -13.36 -4.29
C ASP A 256 6.43 -13.26 -5.43
N SER A 257 7.49 -14.06 -5.42
CA SER A 257 8.42 -14.16 -6.54
C SER A 257 7.70 -14.61 -7.83
N GLN A 258 6.75 -15.55 -7.72
CA GLN A 258 5.92 -15.97 -8.85
C GLN A 258 4.94 -14.88 -9.29
N ILE A 259 4.36 -14.12 -8.36
CA ILE A 259 3.51 -12.95 -8.66
C ILE A 259 4.32 -11.91 -9.43
N MET A 260 5.52 -11.54 -8.95
CA MET A 260 6.38 -10.57 -9.64
C MET A 260 6.81 -11.07 -11.03
N ASP A 261 7.22 -12.33 -11.17
CA ASP A 261 7.52 -12.93 -12.47
C ASP A 261 6.34 -12.84 -13.44
N ARG A 262 5.12 -13.12 -12.95
CA ARG A 262 3.92 -13.19 -13.77
C ARG A 262 3.35 -11.83 -14.15
N TYR A 263 3.34 -10.87 -13.24
CA TYR A 263 2.63 -9.60 -13.40
C TYR A 263 3.55 -8.39 -13.55
N ILE A 264 4.85 -8.49 -13.23
CA ILE A 264 5.81 -7.38 -13.42
C ILE A 264 6.71 -7.66 -14.60
N PHE A 265 7.36 -8.83 -14.61
CA PHE A 265 8.38 -9.16 -15.61
C PHE A 265 7.82 -9.80 -16.88
N LYS A 266 6.60 -10.32 -16.82
CA LYS A 266 5.89 -10.89 -17.97
C LYS A 266 4.58 -10.15 -18.18
N ASP A 267 4.27 -9.90 -19.45
CA ASP A 267 2.94 -9.47 -19.83
C ASP A 267 2.00 -10.69 -19.83
N PHE A 268 1.20 -10.80 -18.78
CA PHE A 268 0.26 -11.91 -18.61
C PHE A 268 -0.89 -11.91 -19.64
N THR A 269 -1.09 -10.81 -20.36
CA THR A 269 -2.11 -10.67 -21.40
C THR A 269 -1.59 -11.06 -22.79
N LEU A 270 -0.30 -10.84 -23.06
CA LEU A 270 0.32 -10.93 -24.38
C LEU A 270 0.10 -12.28 -25.06
N ASN A 271 0.29 -13.39 -24.35
CA ASN A 271 0.11 -14.73 -24.92
C ASN A 271 -1.31 -14.96 -25.43
N GLY A 272 -2.31 -14.53 -24.64
CA GLY A 272 -3.70 -14.58 -25.03
C GLY A 272 -3.97 -13.70 -26.25
N LYS A 273 -3.50 -12.44 -26.22
CA LYS A 273 -3.68 -11.49 -27.33
C LYS A 273 -3.08 -12.02 -28.63
N THR A 274 -1.84 -12.53 -28.56
CA THR A 274 -1.11 -13.09 -29.72
C THR A 274 -1.84 -14.29 -30.31
N ARG A 275 -2.35 -15.19 -29.46
CA ARG A 275 -3.12 -16.35 -29.93
C ARG A 275 -4.37 -15.92 -30.70
N ARG A 276 -5.11 -14.93 -30.19
CA ARG A 276 -6.32 -14.42 -30.85
C ARG A 276 -6.00 -13.64 -32.13
N ALA A 277 -4.99 -12.78 -32.13
CA ALA A 277 -4.53 -12.08 -33.33
C ALA A 277 -4.25 -13.06 -34.48
N LYS A 278 -3.53 -14.16 -34.21
CA LYS A 278 -3.28 -15.22 -35.19
C LYS A 278 -4.56 -15.91 -35.68
N MET A 279 -5.53 -16.16 -34.80
CA MET A 279 -6.83 -16.74 -35.19
C MET A 279 -7.62 -15.82 -36.15
N HIS A 280 -7.39 -14.50 -36.08
CA HIS A 280 -7.99 -13.51 -36.96
C HIS A 280 -7.11 -13.14 -38.17
N GLY A 281 -6.01 -13.85 -38.41
CA GLY A 281 -5.10 -13.57 -39.52
C GLY A 281 -4.31 -12.26 -39.37
N ILE A 282 -4.15 -11.77 -38.13
CA ILE A 282 -3.32 -10.59 -37.83
C ILE A 282 -1.91 -11.08 -37.54
N ASP A 283 -1.00 -10.81 -38.47
CA ASP A 283 0.41 -11.20 -38.37
C ASP A 283 1.31 -10.10 -37.75
N GLU A 284 0.73 -8.94 -37.41
CA GLU A 284 1.44 -7.83 -36.80
C GLU A 284 1.90 -8.17 -35.36
N PRO A 285 3.14 -7.79 -34.98
CA PRO A 285 3.61 -7.95 -33.61
C PRO A 285 2.82 -7.03 -32.67
N LEU A 286 2.21 -7.63 -31.65
CA LEU A 286 1.48 -6.87 -30.64
C LEU A 286 2.48 -6.23 -29.65
N PRO A 287 2.31 -4.95 -29.30
CA PRO A 287 3.20 -4.31 -28.34
C PRO A 287 3.01 -4.93 -26.94
N PRO A 288 4.10 -5.09 -26.18
CA PRO A 288 4.03 -5.68 -24.86
C PRO A 288 3.61 -4.65 -23.80
N TRP A 289 2.96 -5.12 -22.73
CA TRP A 289 2.48 -4.34 -21.59
C TRP A 289 1.45 -3.25 -21.92
N GLU A 290 0.67 -3.37 -23.00
CA GLU A 290 -0.33 -2.35 -23.36
C GLU A 290 -1.31 -2.02 -22.22
N LEU A 291 -1.77 -3.03 -21.46
CA LEU A 291 -2.62 -2.79 -20.29
C LEU A 291 -2.01 -1.75 -19.34
N PHE A 292 -0.74 -1.92 -18.96
CA PHE A 292 -0.06 -1.01 -18.03
C PHE A 292 0.47 0.27 -18.69
N ARG A 293 0.53 0.33 -20.02
CA ARG A 293 0.83 1.57 -20.76
C ARG A 293 -0.42 2.41 -21.02
N ASN A 294 -1.59 1.80 -20.93
CA ASN A 294 -2.87 2.48 -21.05
C ASN A 294 -3.46 2.82 -19.68
N GLU A 295 -3.18 2.02 -18.65
CA GLU A 295 -3.75 2.20 -17.32
C GLU A 295 -2.60 2.45 -16.31
N PRO A 296 -2.43 3.69 -15.80
CA PRO A 296 -1.32 4.07 -14.90
C PRO A 296 -1.55 3.65 -13.43
N VAL A 297 -2.80 3.48 -13.00
CA VAL A 297 -3.15 3.26 -11.59
C VAL A 297 -2.74 1.86 -11.16
N TRP A 298 -3.00 0.86 -11.99
CA TRP A 298 -2.68 -0.54 -11.74
C TRP A 298 -1.19 -0.79 -11.54
N PRO A 299 -0.26 -0.42 -12.47
CA PRO A 299 1.16 -0.64 -12.24
C PRO A 299 1.67 0.11 -11.00
N ALA A 300 1.11 1.29 -10.69
CA ALA A 300 1.45 2.03 -9.48
C ALA A 300 0.90 1.39 -8.19
N LEU A 301 -0.32 0.83 -8.18
CA LEU A 301 -0.83 0.01 -7.07
C LEU A 301 -0.01 -1.28 -6.90
N LEU A 302 0.42 -1.90 -8.00
CA LEU A 302 1.27 -3.09 -7.95
C LEU A 302 2.66 -2.75 -7.39
N HIS A 303 3.15 -1.53 -7.67
CA HIS A 303 4.40 -1.00 -7.13
C HIS A 303 4.26 -0.80 -5.61
N PHE A 304 3.18 -0.16 -5.17
CA PHE A 304 2.87 0.02 -3.75
C PHE A 304 2.74 -1.32 -3.02
N ARG A 305 1.95 -2.26 -3.57
CA ARG A 305 1.82 -3.63 -3.07
C ARG A 305 3.19 -4.31 -2.92
N THR A 306 4.04 -4.22 -3.92
CA THR A 306 5.36 -4.86 -3.92
C THR A 306 6.22 -4.31 -2.78
N LYS A 307 6.17 -3.00 -2.53
CA LYS A 307 6.86 -2.36 -1.39
C LYS A 307 6.29 -2.81 -0.05
N LEU A 308 4.96 -2.78 0.12
CA LEU A 308 4.29 -3.26 1.34
C LEU A 308 4.68 -4.69 1.67
N GLN A 309 4.54 -5.60 0.70
CA GLN A 309 4.82 -7.02 0.87
C GLN A 309 6.30 -7.26 1.19
N SER A 310 7.21 -6.61 0.45
CA SER A 310 8.64 -6.67 0.70
C SER A 310 8.99 -6.20 2.12
N MET A 311 8.39 -5.10 2.56
CA MET A 311 8.61 -4.54 3.88
C MET A 311 8.09 -5.45 4.99
N VAL A 312 6.87 -5.97 4.89
CA VAL A 312 6.31 -6.89 5.89
C VAL A 312 7.15 -8.17 5.98
N LEU A 313 7.54 -8.75 4.84
CA LEU A 313 8.38 -9.94 4.81
C LEU A 313 9.78 -9.69 5.39
N SER A 314 10.37 -8.53 5.14
CA SER A 314 11.69 -8.17 5.66
C SER A 314 11.67 -7.77 7.13
N ILE A 315 10.61 -7.13 7.63
CA ILE A 315 10.42 -6.90 9.06
C ILE A 315 10.25 -8.24 9.78
N ARG A 316 9.43 -9.17 9.25
CA ARG A 316 9.32 -10.54 9.80
C ARG A 316 10.66 -11.27 9.79
N LEU A 317 11.51 -11.02 8.79
CA LEU A 317 12.86 -11.54 8.75
C LEU A 317 13.74 -10.91 9.84
N LEU A 318 13.69 -9.58 10.01
CA LEU A 318 14.48 -8.86 11.00
C LEU A 318 14.12 -9.27 12.43
N THR A 319 12.82 -9.37 12.74
CA THR A 319 12.32 -9.67 14.09
C THR A 319 12.52 -11.12 14.54
N ARG A 320 13.00 -11.99 13.64
CA ARG A 320 13.28 -13.41 13.91
C ARG A 320 14.38 -13.63 14.95
N THR A 321 15.28 -12.66 15.08
CA THR A 321 16.41 -12.72 16.00
C THR A 321 16.44 -11.47 16.85
N PRO A 322 16.93 -11.53 18.09
CA PRO A 322 17.12 -10.32 18.89
C PRO A 322 18.33 -9.47 18.46
N GLU A 323 19.21 -10.01 17.61
CA GLU A 323 20.47 -9.41 17.17
C GLU A 323 20.31 -7.97 16.64
N PRO A 324 19.30 -7.62 15.81
CA PRO A 324 19.13 -6.24 15.35
C PRO A 324 18.90 -5.26 16.49
N LEU A 325 18.02 -5.58 17.45
CA LEU A 325 17.78 -4.70 18.60
C LEU A 325 19.07 -4.48 19.41
N TRP A 326 19.79 -5.55 19.73
CA TRP A 326 21.01 -5.45 20.53
C TRP A 326 22.15 -4.77 19.80
N SER A 327 22.25 -4.98 18.48
CA SER A 327 23.21 -4.26 17.64
C SER A 327 22.89 -2.77 17.63
N GLY A 328 21.62 -2.39 17.62
CA GLY A 328 21.19 -1.00 17.72
C GLY A 328 21.50 -0.35 19.06
N VAL A 329 21.29 -1.07 20.16
CA VAL A 329 21.66 -0.59 21.50
C VAL A 329 23.17 -0.40 21.58
N LEU A 330 23.93 -1.42 21.16
CA LEU A 330 25.39 -1.38 21.18
C LEU A 330 25.92 -0.24 20.32
N TYR A 331 25.37 -0.05 19.13
CA TYR A 331 25.75 1.03 18.21
C TYR A 331 25.45 2.41 18.79
N THR A 332 24.28 2.60 19.41
CA THR A 332 23.88 3.88 20.04
C THR A 332 24.81 4.23 21.20
N VAL A 333 25.10 3.25 22.08
CA VAL A 333 26.04 3.41 23.19
C VAL A 333 27.46 3.66 22.68
N ALA A 334 27.90 2.91 21.67
CA ALA A 334 29.23 3.04 21.10
C ALA A 334 29.45 4.40 20.40
N LYS A 335 28.42 4.96 19.74
CA LYS A 335 28.47 6.33 19.18
C LYS A 335 28.68 7.40 20.26
N ARG A 336 28.13 7.20 21.46
CA ARG A 336 28.31 8.09 22.61
C ARG A 336 29.70 7.91 23.24
N ASP A 337 30.09 6.67 23.50
CA ASP A 337 31.27 6.34 24.31
C ASP A 337 32.58 6.44 23.53
N TYR A 338 32.57 6.23 22.21
CA TYR A 338 33.76 6.19 21.38
C TYR A 338 33.71 7.25 20.26
N PRO A 339 34.45 8.37 20.39
CA PRO A 339 34.53 9.39 19.36
C PRO A 339 35.01 8.84 18.02
N GLY A 340 34.37 9.24 16.92
CA GLY A 340 34.74 8.81 15.57
C GLY A 340 34.26 7.41 15.17
N MET A 341 33.21 6.91 15.83
CA MET A 341 32.44 5.76 15.35
C MET A 341 31.85 6.05 13.96
N PRO A 342 31.98 5.13 12.97
CA PRO A 342 31.44 5.32 11.63
C PRO A 342 29.91 5.40 11.64
N SER A 343 29.34 6.05 10.62
CA SER A 343 27.91 5.97 10.35
C SER A 343 27.57 4.58 9.82
N TRP A 344 26.39 4.11 10.20
CA TRP A 344 25.79 2.87 9.74
C TRP A 344 24.46 3.22 9.05
N PRO A 345 24.46 3.59 7.76
CA PRO A 345 23.37 4.37 7.16
C PRO A 345 21.97 3.75 7.26
N GLU A 346 21.81 2.46 6.97
CA GLU A 346 20.49 1.81 7.09
C GLU A 346 20.04 1.70 8.55
N PHE A 347 20.98 1.48 9.46
CA PHE A 347 20.70 1.44 10.89
C PHE A 347 20.35 2.84 11.44
N ASP A 348 21.02 3.89 10.96
CA ASP A 348 20.72 5.28 11.29
C ASP A 348 19.30 5.67 10.83
N LYS A 349 18.88 5.26 9.63
CA LYS A 349 17.49 5.43 9.16
C LYS A 349 16.49 4.66 10.04
N PHE A 350 16.80 3.41 10.39
CA PHE A 350 15.96 2.59 11.25
C PHE A 350 15.73 3.24 12.62
N LEU A 351 16.80 3.76 13.24
CA LEU A 351 16.71 4.45 14.53
C LEU A 351 16.01 5.80 14.42
N ALA A 352 16.19 6.54 13.33
CA ALA A 352 15.49 7.80 13.10
C ALA A 352 13.97 7.60 13.00
N LEU A 353 13.52 6.52 12.35
CA LEU A 353 12.10 6.23 12.19
C LEU A 353 11.47 5.63 13.46
N HIS A 354 12.07 4.56 13.99
CA HIS A 354 11.47 3.79 15.09
C HIS A 354 11.81 4.33 16.47
N GLY A 355 12.75 5.27 16.55
CA GLY A 355 13.27 5.83 17.78
C GLY A 355 14.13 4.84 18.58
N THR A 356 14.87 5.37 19.55
CA THR A 356 15.61 4.58 20.54
C THR A 356 14.67 3.93 21.57
N ASP A 357 13.44 4.42 21.68
CA ASP A 357 12.35 3.90 22.52
C ASP A 357 12.08 2.42 22.24
N LEU A 358 12.13 2.03 20.97
CA LEU A 358 11.93 0.66 20.52
C LEU A 358 12.97 -0.29 21.14
N LEU A 359 14.14 0.23 21.48
CA LEU A 359 15.21 -0.54 22.09
C LEU A 359 14.96 -0.78 23.59
N GLY A 360 13.96 -0.11 24.19
CA GLY A 360 13.60 -0.27 25.61
C GLY A 360 14.52 0.48 26.59
N PHE A 361 15.25 1.50 26.14
CA PHE A 361 16.29 2.20 26.93
C PHE A 361 15.97 3.65 27.33
N ASN A 362 14.72 4.11 27.28
CA ASN A 362 14.35 5.49 27.68
C ASN A 362 14.34 5.76 29.20
N THR A 363 15.18 5.08 29.99
CA THR A 363 15.34 5.40 31.41
C THR A 363 16.63 6.18 31.63
N PRO A 364 16.69 7.11 32.61
CA PRO A 364 17.93 7.82 32.97
C PRO A 364 19.10 6.90 33.36
N ALA A 365 18.86 5.59 33.52
CA ALA A 365 19.89 4.56 33.65
C ALA A 365 20.65 4.23 32.35
N ALA A 366 20.21 4.72 31.18
CA ALA A 366 20.89 4.51 29.89
C ALA A 366 22.11 5.43 29.71
N ASP A 367 22.13 6.59 30.36
CA ASP A 367 23.28 7.52 30.31
C ASP A 367 24.55 6.93 30.94
N ASP A 368 24.39 5.98 31.87
CA ASP A 368 25.49 5.28 32.55
C ASP A 368 25.84 3.92 31.91
N LEU A 369 25.07 3.43 30.94
CA LEU A 369 25.23 2.10 30.36
C LEU A 369 26.40 2.05 29.37
N LYS A 370 27.45 1.27 29.64
CA LYS A 370 28.59 1.13 28.71
C LYS A 370 28.38 0.03 27.68
N ALA A 371 29.13 0.09 26.58
CA ALA A 371 29.10 -0.94 25.53
C ALA A 371 29.35 -2.36 26.08
N ALA A 372 30.25 -2.50 27.06
CA ALA A 372 30.51 -3.77 27.75
C ALA A 372 29.26 -4.29 28.50
N ASP A 373 28.48 -3.41 29.13
CA ASP A 373 27.26 -3.78 29.86
C ASP A 373 26.19 -4.32 28.91
N VAL A 374 26.08 -3.73 27.72
CA VAL A 374 25.16 -4.18 26.66
C VAL A 374 25.51 -5.61 26.24
N LEU A 375 26.79 -5.90 26.03
CA LEU A 375 27.27 -7.22 25.64
C LEU A 375 27.04 -8.28 26.73
N VAL A 376 27.30 -7.94 27.99
CA VAL A 376 27.04 -8.82 29.14
C VAL A 376 25.54 -9.08 29.30
N LYS A 377 24.71 -8.03 29.24
CA LYS A 377 23.24 -8.15 29.35
C LYS A 377 22.64 -8.98 28.22
N HIS A 378 23.10 -8.78 26.98
CA HIS A 378 22.69 -9.61 25.85
C HIS A 378 23.00 -11.08 26.12
N SER A 379 24.23 -11.40 26.55
CA SER A 379 24.67 -12.77 26.78
C SER A 379 23.92 -13.49 27.92
N THR A 380 23.44 -12.76 28.93
CA THR A 380 22.79 -13.31 30.13
C THR A 380 21.26 -13.30 30.09
N MET A 381 20.62 -12.52 29.20
CA MET A 381 19.15 -12.47 29.08
C MET A 381 18.56 -13.75 28.46
N SER A 382 17.38 -14.16 28.95
CA SER A 382 16.63 -15.27 28.36
C SER A 382 16.04 -14.89 27.00
N ASN A 383 15.96 -15.85 26.07
CA ASN A 383 15.38 -15.63 24.74
C ASN A 383 13.98 -15.00 24.80
N SER A 384 13.13 -15.41 25.75
CA SER A 384 11.78 -14.83 25.89
C SER A 384 11.77 -13.32 26.08
N LYS A 385 12.66 -12.79 26.93
CA LYS A 385 12.78 -11.36 27.17
C LYS A 385 13.45 -10.64 26.00
N ARG A 386 14.28 -11.35 25.23
CA ARG A 386 14.89 -10.79 24.01
C ARG A 386 13.87 -10.59 22.88
N PHE A 387 12.81 -11.41 22.82
CA PHE A 387 11.77 -11.32 21.79
C PHE A 387 10.60 -10.38 22.13
N SER A 388 10.28 -10.17 23.42
CA SER A 388 9.12 -9.34 23.83
C SER A 388 9.22 -7.88 23.37
N ILE A 389 10.42 -7.40 23.07
CA ILE A 389 10.70 -6.02 22.64
C ILE A 389 10.17 -5.75 21.22
N TRP A 390 10.01 -6.78 20.38
CA TRP A 390 9.50 -6.62 19.01
C TRP A 390 8.00 -6.32 18.92
N GLY A 391 7.22 -6.59 19.98
CA GLY A 391 5.78 -6.31 20.00
C GLY A 391 5.44 -4.83 19.77
N ASP A 392 6.32 -3.91 20.17
CA ASP A 392 6.12 -2.49 19.97
C ASP A 392 6.46 -2.03 18.55
N LEU A 393 7.33 -2.76 17.81
CA LEU A 393 7.60 -2.45 16.41
C LEU A 393 6.37 -2.71 15.56
N VAL A 394 5.71 -3.84 15.78
CA VAL A 394 4.49 -4.24 15.05
C VAL A 394 3.39 -3.20 15.25
N LYS A 395 3.22 -2.68 16.47
CA LYS A 395 2.28 -1.59 16.76
C LYS A 395 2.62 -0.29 16.03
N LYS A 396 3.91 0.05 15.90
CA LYS A 396 4.34 1.28 15.21
C LYS A 396 4.09 1.24 13.71
N ILE A 397 4.02 0.05 13.12
CA ILE A 397 3.75 -0.15 11.69
C ILE A 397 2.30 -0.57 11.40
N ASP A 398 1.40 -0.45 12.38
CA ASP A 398 0.01 -0.91 12.28
C ASP A 398 -0.74 -0.33 11.05
N ARG A 399 -0.52 0.96 10.74
CA ARG A 399 -1.02 1.60 9.52
C ARG A 399 -0.56 0.92 8.22
N VAL A 400 0.69 0.43 8.19
CA VAL A 400 1.22 -0.33 7.06
C VAL A 400 0.50 -1.66 6.96
N ILE A 401 0.25 -2.32 8.10
CA ILE A 401 -0.40 -3.63 8.13
C ILE A 401 -1.80 -3.52 7.52
N ARG A 402 -2.56 -2.45 7.77
CA ARG A 402 -3.87 -2.23 7.13
C ARG A 402 -3.79 -2.06 5.61
N PHE A 403 -2.80 -1.32 5.13
CA PHE A 403 -2.54 -1.25 3.69
C PHE A 403 -2.09 -2.59 3.11
N HIS A 404 -1.32 -3.37 3.88
CA HIS A 404 -0.87 -4.70 3.51
C HIS A 404 -2.05 -5.68 3.40
N GLU A 405 -2.97 -5.67 4.36
CA GLU A 405 -4.23 -6.42 4.33
C GLU A 405 -5.03 -6.07 3.06
N ARG A 406 -5.26 -4.78 2.80
CA ARG A 406 -6.02 -4.33 1.63
C ARG A 406 -5.38 -4.69 0.29
N TYR A 407 -4.09 -4.43 0.13
CA TYR A 407 -3.42 -4.47 -1.19
C TYR A 407 -2.55 -5.70 -1.43
N ALA A 408 -2.01 -6.32 -0.39
CA ALA A 408 -0.99 -7.37 -0.50
C ALA A 408 -1.48 -8.75 -0.06
N ALA A 409 -2.39 -8.82 0.92
CA ALA A 409 -2.94 -10.08 1.40
C ALA A 409 -3.76 -10.79 0.32
N VAL A 410 -3.84 -12.11 0.44
CA VAL A 410 -4.51 -12.99 -0.55
C VAL A 410 -6.02 -13.12 -0.24
N ASN A 411 -6.50 -12.53 0.86
CA ASN A 411 -7.87 -12.67 1.30
C ASN A 411 -8.78 -11.69 0.56
N ASN A 412 -9.61 -12.20 -0.34
CA ASN A 412 -10.53 -11.37 -1.13
C ASN A 412 -11.68 -10.76 -0.30
N LYS A 413 -11.98 -11.29 0.90
CA LYS A 413 -13.08 -10.77 1.74
C LYS A 413 -12.82 -9.35 2.24
N GLU A 414 -11.56 -9.01 2.49
CA GLU A 414 -11.13 -7.68 2.98
C GLU A 414 -11.15 -6.60 1.89
N ARG A 415 -11.49 -6.95 0.64
CA ARG A 415 -11.52 -5.98 -0.45
C ARG A 415 -12.81 -5.16 -0.55
N GLU A 416 -13.91 -5.66 0.01
CA GLU A 416 -15.21 -5.00 -0.10
C GLU A 416 -15.46 -3.99 1.02
N ASP A 417 -14.61 -3.97 2.05
CA ASP A 417 -14.78 -3.12 3.21
C ASP A 417 -13.82 -1.92 3.21
N MET A 418 -14.38 -0.76 3.50
CA MET A 418 -13.66 0.50 3.73
C MET A 418 -13.10 0.61 5.16
N GLU A 419 -13.16 -0.48 5.92
CA GLU A 419 -12.53 -0.65 7.24
C GLU A 419 -11.09 -0.15 7.29
N TYR A 420 -10.27 -0.41 6.26
CA TYR A 420 -8.89 0.05 6.23
C TYR A 420 -8.79 1.59 6.22
N ILE A 421 -9.66 2.27 5.46
CA ILE A 421 -9.71 3.74 5.40
C ILE A 421 -10.18 4.30 6.73
N ALA A 422 -11.25 3.75 7.29
CA ALA A 422 -11.75 4.16 8.59
C ALA A 422 -10.71 3.98 9.71
N HIS A 423 -9.97 2.87 9.67
CA HIS A 423 -8.86 2.64 10.58
C HIS A 423 -7.79 3.73 10.46
N ILE A 424 -7.37 4.06 9.24
CA ILE A 424 -6.36 5.10 9.00
C ILE A 424 -6.85 6.47 9.49
N VAL A 425 -8.10 6.83 9.18
CA VAL A 425 -8.71 8.08 9.63
C VAL A 425 -8.78 8.15 11.17
N ARG A 426 -9.20 7.07 11.82
CA ARG A 426 -9.24 6.99 13.29
C ARG A 426 -7.86 7.14 13.91
N HIS A 427 -6.88 6.41 13.38
CA HIS A 427 -5.50 6.50 13.85
C HIS A 427 -4.96 7.93 13.68
N HIS A 428 -5.21 8.58 12.53
CA HIS A 428 -4.81 9.97 12.27
C HIS A 428 -5.43 10.96 13.28
N LEU A 429 -6.68 10.74 13.67
CA LEU A 429 -7.38 11.55 14.68
C LEU A 429 -7.03 11.18 16.13
N GLY A 430 -6.16 10.18 16.35
CA GLY A 430 -5.81 9.68 17.69
C GLY A 430 -7.00 9.02 18.40
N LEU A 431 -7.93 8.45 17.64
CA LEU A 431 -9.02 7.64 18.17
C LEU A 431 -8.57 6.19 18.36
N PRO A 432 -9.09 5.47 19.37
CA PRO A 432 -8.83 4.05 19.50
C PRO A 432 -9.39 3.31 18.29
N VAL A 433 -8.57 2.40 17.80
CA VAL A 433 -8.93 1.49 16.73
C VAL A 433 -9.41 0.21 17.39
N ASP A 434 -10.70 0.14 17.69
CA ASP A 434 -11.33 -1.10 18.15
C ASP A 434 -12.18 -1.67 17.01
N SER A 435 -12.02 -2.96 16.71
CA SER A 435 -12.69 -3.66 15.60
C SER A 435 -14.20 -3.75 15.78
N LYS A 436 -14.71 -3.49 16.99
CA LYS A 436 -16.14 -3.61 17.33
C LYS A 436 -16.96 -2.35 17.07
N VAL A 437 -16.38 -1.36 16.38
CA VAL A 437 -17.01 -0.07 16.10
C VAL A 437 -17.14 0.10 14.60
N SER A 438 -18.38 0.28 14.10
CA SER A 438 -18.67 0.64 12.70
C SER A 438 -17.64 1.64 12.18
N PRO A 439 -17.13 1.53 10.94
CA PRO A 439 -16.10 2.40 10.36
C PRO A 439 -16.25 3.91 10.66
N PHE A 440 -17.50 4.39 10.77
CA PHE A 440 -17.84 5.78 11.09
C PHE A 440 -18.71 5.95 12.36
N GLY A 441 -18.92 4.88 13.14
CA GLY A 441 -19.76 4.87 14.34
C GLY A 441 -19.08 5.26 15.66
N ILE A 442 -19.91 5.40 16.71
CA ILE A 442 -19.48 5.68 18.10
C ILE A 442 -19.19 4.36 18.84
N PRO A 443 -18.03 4.19 19.52
CA PRO A 443 -17.77 2.98 20.30
C PRO A 443 -18.77 2.82 21.47
N ARG A 444 -19.24 1.59 21.70
CA ARG A 444 -20.26 1.27 22.72
C ARG A 444 -19.83 1.64 24.14
N GLU A 445 -18.54 1.56 24.44
CA GLU A 445 -17.96 1.90 25.75
C GLU A 445 -18.14 3.38 26.12
N PHE A 446 -18.33 4.26 25.13
CA PHE A 446 -18.56 5.70 25.35
C PHE A 446 -20.05 6.09 25.26
N ALA A 447 -20.93 5.14 24.92
CA ALA A 447 -22.38 5.37 24.89
C ALA A 447 -23.02 5.23 26.29
N GLN A 448 -22.32 4.67 27.27
CA GLN A 448 -22.82 4.52 28.64
C GLN A 448 -22.05 5.44 29.60
N PRO A 449 -22.75 6.34 30.33
CA PRO A 449 -22.10 7.18 31.34
C PRO A 449 -21.78 6.32 32.57
N GLU A 450 -20.51 5.98 32.78
CA GLU A 450 -20.06 5.42 34.05
C GLU A 450 -20.02 6.51 35.14
N GLU A 451 -20.77 6.27 36.22
CA GLU A 451 -20.73 7.06 37.45
C GLU A 451 -19.43 6.77 38.23
N ALA A 452 -18.38 7.59 38.06
CA ALA A 452 -17.24 7.56 38.99
C ALA A 452 -16.40 8.86 39.03
N THR A 453 -16.59 9.59 40.13
CA THR A 453 -15.65 10.44 40.89
C THR A 453 -14.26 10.67 40.29
N GLY A 454 -14.13 11.77 39.55
CA GLY A 454 -12.89 12.25 38.94
C GLY A 454 -13.20 13.22 37.80
N GLU A 455 -14.12 14.15 38.05
CA GLU A 455 -15.06 14.65 37.04
C GLU A 455 -14.39 15.53 35.96
N GLU A 456 -13.60 16.54 36.26
CA GLU A 456 -13.17 17.49 35.20
C GLU A 456 -12.18 16.93 34.16
N LYS A 457 -11.12 16.22 34.58
CA LYS A 457 -10.10 15.74 33.62
C LYS A 457 -10.58 14.55 32.79
N LYS A 458 -11.43 13.69 33.35
CA LYS A 458 -12.04 12.59 32.59
C LYS A 458 -13.13 13.13 31.66
N GLN A 459 -13.98 14.04 32.13
CA GLN A 459 -15.03 14.64 31.32
C GLN A 459 -14.48 15.44 30.14
N ASN A 460 -13.37 16.17 30.31
CA ASN A 460 -12.71 16.87 29.18
C ASN A 460 -12.10 15.89 28.16
N LYS A 461 -11.48 14.79 28.59
CA LYS A 461 -10.97 13.75 27.68
C LYS A 461 -12.10 13.05 26.93
N THR A 462 -13.19 12.71 27.62
CA THR A 462 -14.38 12.09 27.02
C THR A 462 -15.07 13.04 26.05
N GLN A 463 -15.16 14.34 26.36
CA GLN A 463 -15.71 15.34 25.44
C GLN A 463 -14.83 15.55 24.20
N ASP A 464 -13.51 15.63 24.34
CA ASP A 464 -12.59 15.74 23.20
C ASP A 464 -12.71 14.51 22.29
N MET A 465 -12.79 13.33 22.89
CA MET A 465 -12.98 12.07 22.17
C MET A 465 -14.33 11.99 21.43
N LEU A 466 -15.42 12.39 22.08
CA LEU A 466 -16.74 12.48 21.44
C LEU A 466 -16.75 13.47 20.28
N ARG A 467 -16.07 14.62 20.42
CA ARG A 467 -15.91 15.59 19.32
C ARG A 467 -15.14 14.99 18.14
N ARG A 468 -14.07 14.23 18.40
CA ARG A 468 -13.29 13.55 17.36
C ARG A 468 -14.11 12.46 16.66
N ILE A 469 -14.92 11.71 17.39
CA ILE A 469 -15.83 10.70 16.81
C ILE A 469 -16.91 11.38 15.95
N GLN A 470 -17.55 12.44 16.45
CA GLN A 470 -18.50 13.24 15.68
C GLN A 470 -17.85 13.82 14.41
N ARG A 471 -16.57 14.20 14.49
CA ARG A 471 -15.81 14.66 13.31
C ARG A 471 -15.64 13.56 12.27
N VAL A 472 -15.40 12.31 12.67
CA VAL A 472 -15.31 11.17 11.73
C VAL A 472 -16.61 10.99 10.95
N GLY A 473 -17.76 11.00 11.65
CA GLY A 473 -19.07 10.84 11.00
C GLY A 473 -19.51 12.02 10.13
N ASN A 474 -18.88 13.19 10.28
CA ASN A 474 -19.17 14.40 9.50
C ASN A 474 -18.02 14.78 8.55
N MET A 475 -17.06 13.88 8.36
CA MET A 475 -15.88 14.17 7.54
C MET A 475 -16.26 14.21 6.07
N ARG A 476 -15.77 15.22 5.35
CA ARG A 476 -15.97 15.29 3.90
C ARG A 476 -15.12 14.23 3.21
N HIS A 477 -15.60 13.68 2.09
CA HIS A 477 -14.85 12.69 1.32
C HIS A 477 -13.43 13.16 0.94
N VAL A 478 -13.26 14.44 0.61
CA VAL A 478 -11.95 15.03 0.32
C VAL A 478 -11.03 15.00 1.55
N GLU A 479 -11.55 15.25 2.75
CA GLU A 479 -10.75 15.20 3.98
C GLU A 479 -10.27 13.77 4.29
N ILE A 480 -11.07 12.76 3.93
CA ILE A 480 -10.65 11.35 4.00
C ILE A 480 -9.48 11.11 3.05
N LEU A 481 -9.56 11.61 1.81
CA LEU A 481 -8.49 11.47 0.82
C LEU A 481 -7.22 12.23 1.25
N GLU A 482 -7.32 13.42 1.81
CA GLU A 482 -6.18 14.18 2.36
C GLU A 482 -5.46 13.41 3.47
N ILE A 483 -6.20 12.74 4.36
CA ILE A 483 -5.61 11.90 5.41
C ILE A 483 -4.89 10.70 4.80
N LEU A 484 -5.49 10.04 3.80
CA LEU A 484 -4.87 8.91 3.11
C LEU A 484 -3.61 9.34 2.38
N ASP A 485 -3.66 10.45 1.65
CA ASP A 485 -2.55 11.08 0.95
C ASP A 485 -1.35 11.27 1.90
N GLN A 486 -1.54 12.04 2.97
CA GLN A 486 -0.51 12.30 3.98
C GLN A 486 0.03 11.02 4.61
N THR A 487 -0.83 10.02 4.84
CA THR A 487 -0.42 8.76 5.45
C THR A 487 0.44 7.94 4.49
N VAL A 488 0.06 7.83 3.22
CA VAL A 488 0.81 7.07 2.21
C VAL A 488 2.11 7.77 1.85
N GLU A 489 2.13 9.11 1.78
CA GLU A 489 3.37 9.87 1.62
C GLU A 489 4.32 9.66 2.80
N SER A 490 3.82 9.73 4.03
CA SER A 490 4.62 9.41 5.22
C SER A 490 5.20 8.00 5.13
N ILE A 491 4.41 7.00 4.75
CA ILE A 491 4.88 5.61 4.59
C ILE A 491 5.95 5.52 3.49
N THR A 492 5.74 6.23 2.39
CA THR A 492 6.66 6.19 1.23
C THR A 492 7.99 6.87 1.53
N GLN A 493 7.98 8.00 2.24
CA GLN A 493 9.17 8.77 2.58
C GLN A 493 9.95 8.16 3.75
N ASN A 494 9.27 7.50 4.68
CA ASN A 494 9.88 7.01 5.92
C ASN A 494 10.02 5.47 5.90
N GLU A 495 8.91 4.74 6.04
CA GLU A 495 8.91 3.29 6.17
C GLU A 495 9.56 2.59 4.96
N PHE A 496 9.24 3.00 3.73
CA PHE A 496 9.82 2.41 2.52
C PHE A 496 11.25 2.88 2.22
N ALA A 497 11.76 3.89 2.91
CA ALA A 497 13.14 4.35 2.75
C ALA A 497 14.18 3.44 3.45
N ILE A 498 13.71 2.57 4.34
CA ILE A 498 14.54 1.59 5.06
C ILE A 498 14.56 0.28 4.29
N ASN A 499 15.75 -0.20 3.95
CA ASN A 499 15.90 -1.53 3.40
C ASN A 499 16.11 -2.55 4.53
N TYR A 500 15.02 -3.08 5.07
CA TYR A 500 15.07 -4.04 6.18
C TYR A 500 15.76 -5.36 5.82
N TYR A 501 15.76 -5.78 4.55
CA TYR A 501 16.54 -6.94 4.11
C TYR A 501 18.04 -6.67 4.23
N LYS A 502 18.49 -5.51 3.75
CA LYS A 502 19.88 -5.07 3.88
C LYS A 502 20.25 -4.89 5.36
N LEU A 503 19.36 -4.30 6.16
CA LEU A 503 19.56 -4.11 7.60
C LEU A 503 19.75 -5.44 8.34
N ASP A 504 18.87 -6.43 8.14
CA ASP A 504 19.02 -7.76 8.75
C ASP A 504 20.40 -8.32 8.40
N TRP A 505 20.75 -8.24 7.13
CA TRP A 505 22.01 -8.77 6.65
C TRP A 505 23.24 -8.03 7.24
N GLU A 506 23.28 -6.70 7.22
CA GLU A 506 24.36 -5.91 7.82
C GLU A 506 24.52 -6.24 9.31
N VAL A 507 23.40 -6.41 10.04
CA VAL A 507 23.42 -6.83 11.45
C VAL A 507 24.04 -8.21 11.63
N GLN A 508 23.68 -9.19 10.80
CA GLN A 508 24.27 -10.53 10.91
C GLN A 508 25.79 -10.47 10.66
N ASN A 509 26.23 -9.73 9.64
CA ASN A 509 27.65 -9.51 9.36
C ASN A 509 28.35 -8.82 10.54
N PHE A 510 27.75 -7.77 11.09
CA PHE A 510 28.27 -7.05 12.24
C PHE A 510 28.50 -7.97 13.43
N VAL A 511 27.53 -8.82 13.78
CA VAL A 511 27.66 -9.77 14.90
C VAL A 511 28.79 -10.77 14.66
N ALA A 512 28.93 -11.28 13.43
CA ALA A 512 30.00 -12.20 13.07
C ALA A 512 31.38 -11.54 13.18
N PHE A 513 31.55 -10.36 12.57
CA PHE A 513 32.81 -9.63 12.59
C PHE A 513 33.16 -9.11 13.99
N LEU A 514 32.18 -8.72 14.80
CA LEU A 514 32.43 -8.29 16.16
C LEU A 514 33.04 -9.43 16.98
N ARG A 515 32.54 -10.67 16.83
CA ARG A 515 33.12 -11.84 17.51
C ARG A 515 34.54 -12.13 17.04
N GLU A 516 34.79 -12.06 15.73
CA GLU A 516 36.12 -12.24 15.13
C GLU A 516 37.12 -11.20 15.69
N ASN A 517 36.78 -9.91 15.59
CA ASN A 517 37.63 -8.81 16.07
C ASN A 517 37.85 -8.86 17.59
N MET A 518 36.83 -9.21 18.37
CA MET A 518 36.97 -9.38 19.83
C MET A 518 37.91 -10.54 20.17
N ALA A 519 37.85 -11.65 19.43
CA ALA A 519 38.76 -12.78 19.64
C ALA A 519 40.21 -12.42 19.26
N GLU A 520 40.42 -11.75 18.11
CA GLU A 520 41.75 -11.28 17.68
C GLU A 520 42.40 -10.32 18.68
N LYS A 521 41.60 -9.46 19.30
CA LYS A 521 42.05 -8.51 20.34
C LYS A 521 42.17 -9.14 21.73
N GLY A 522 41.96 -10.45 21.88
CA GLY A 522 42.06 -11.17 23.15
C GLY A 522 40.95 -10.84 24.16
N LEU A 523 39.86 -10.20 23.72
CA LEU A 523 38.68 -9.89 24.55
C LEU A 523 37.79 -11.12 24.76
N LEU A 524 37.93 -12.14 23.92
CA LEU A 524 37.29 -13.45 24.05
C LEU A 524 38.37 -14.54 24.10
N ALA A 525 38.23 -15.50 25.01
CA ALA A 525 39.16 -16.64 25.12
C ALA A 525 39.13 -17.56 23.89
N GLU A 526 37.99 -17.63 23.19
CA GLU A 526 37.80 -18.35 21.92
C GLU A 526 36.72 -17.64 21.08
N PRO A 527 36.77 -17.69 19.73
CA PRO A 527 35.76 -17.08 18.86
C PRO A 527 34.32 -17.57 19.10
N ASN A 528 34.19 -18.77 19.70
CA ASN A 528 32.92 -19.47 19.92
C ASN A 528 32.42 -19.42 21.38
N ARG A 529 33.16 -18.80 22.32
CA ARG A 529 32.73 -18.70 23.73
C ARG A 529 31.76 -17.54 23.96
N HIS A 530 30.82 -17.72 24.90
CA HIS A 530 29.92 -16.64 25.32
C HIS A 530 30.70 -15.43 25.86
N VAL A 531 30.19 -14.24 25.56
CA VAL A 531 30.72 -12.93 25.99
C VAL A 531 30.78 -12.77 27.53
N CYS A 532 30.26 -13.74 28.28
CA CYS A 532 30.34 -13.86 29.74
C CYS A 532 31.78 -13.87 30.32
N THR A 533 32.81 -13.92 29.47
CA THR A 533 34.24 -13.84 29.86
C THR A 533 34.93 -12.57 29.34
N TYR A 534 34.19 -11.47 29.14
CA TYR A 534 34.82 -10.15 29.03
C TYR A 534 35.61 -9.88 30.31
N VAL A 535 36.94 -9.82 30.19
CA VAL A 535 37.81 -9.51 31.32
C VAL A 535 37.73 -8.00 31.53
N SER A 536 37.12 -7.53 32.61
CA SER A 536 37.02 -6.10 32.87
C SER A 536 38.40 -5.50 33.18
N SER A 537 38.96 -4.71 32.25
CA SER A 537 40.11 -3.82 32.47
C SER A 537 39.85 -2.49 31.73
N GLN A 538 40.49 -1.39 32.15
CA GLN A 538 40.36 -0.10 31.43
C GLN A 538 40.91 -0.17 30.00
N ASP A 539 41.95 -0.97 29.75
CA ASP A 539 42.54 -1.15 28.43
C ASP A 539 41.60 -1.88 27.45
N ASN A 540 40.69 -2.69 27.97
CA ASN A 540 39.74 -3.49 27.18
C ASN A 540 38.57 -2.68 26.62
N ASP A 541 38.34 -1.47 27.14
CA ASP A 541 37.26 -0.58 26.65
C ASP A 541 37.66 0.06 25.31
N VAL A 542 38.92 0.49 25.19
CA VAL A 542 39.47 1.03 23.94
C VAL A 542 39.49 -0.04 22.84
N LEU A 543 39.95 -1.25 23.18
CA LEU A 543 39.96 -2.39 22.27
C LEU A 543 38.55 -2.80 21.82
N LEU A 544 37.55 -2.69 22.70
CA LEU A 544 36.16 -2.95 22.37
C LEU A 544 35.62 -1.89 21.39
N GLY A 545 35.89 -0.60 21.63
CA GLY A 545 35.53 0.47 20.70
C GLY A 545 36.13 0.27 19.30
N GLU A 546 37.40 -0.14 19.21
CA GLU A 546 38.03 -0.49 17.94
C GLU A 546 37.41 -1.71 17.26
N ALA A 547 37.06 -2.76 18.02
CA ALA A 547 36.40 -3.95 17.49
C ALA A 547 35.02 -3.62 16.91
N ILE A 548 34.23 -2.81 17.62
CA ILE A 548 32.90 -2.36 17.15
C ILE A 548 33.04 -1.52 15.89
N LYS A 549 33.98 -0.57 15.88
CA LYS A 549 34.25 0.29 14.71
C LYS A 549 34.67 -0.53 13.48
N ALA A 550 35.56 -1.50 13.65
CA ALA A 550 35.98 -2.39 12.56
C ALA A 550 34.81 -3.24 12.05
N ALA A 551 33.99 -3.78 12.96
CA ALA A 551 32.84 -4.59 12.61
C ALA A 551 31.79 -3.79 11.82
N ILE A 552 31.46 -2.56 12.22
CA ILE A 552 30.49 -1.69 11.50
C ILE A 552 31.02 -1.34 10.11
N THR A 553 32.28 -0.95 10.01
CA THR A 553 32.91 -0.58 8.73
C THR A 553 32.83 -1.76 7.76
N ARG A 554 33.21 -2.96 8.23
CA ARG A 554 33.22 -4.16 7.40
C ARG A 554 31.81 -4.67 7.08
N SER A 555 30.85 -4.53 7.99
CA SER A 555 29.47 -4.97 7.74
C SER A 555 28.75 -4.13 6.70
N ALA A 556 29.06 -2.83 6.62
CA ALA A 556 28.47 -1.93 5.64
C ALA A 556 29.05 -2.10 4.21
N GLU A 557 30.26 -2.65 4.07
CA GLU A 557 30.99 -2.74 2.81
C GLU A 557 30.91 -4.11 2.10
N GLN A 558 30.81 -5.20 2.85
CA GLN A 558 30.79 -6.55 2.27
C GLN A 558 29.39 -6.94 1.79
N PRO A 559 29.21 -7.94 0.90
CA PRO A 559 27.95 -8.63 0.58
C PRO A 559 27.59 -9.75 1.59
N SER A 560 26.42 -10.38 1.45
CA SER A 560 25.88 -11.30 2.46
C SER A 560 26.70 -12.54 2.73
N ILE A 561 27.06 -12.76 4.00
CA ILE A 561 27.71 -13.99 4.44
C ILE A 561 26.63 -15.07 4.61
N SER A 562 26.77 -16.17 3.87
CA SER A 562 26.00 -17.41 4.11
C SER A 562 26.28 -17.89 5.54
N ARG A 563 25.21 -18.13 6.33
CA ARG A 563 25.37 -18.47 7.74
C ARG A 563 26.31 -19.67 7.93
N VAL A 564 27.36 -19.45 8.72
CA VAL A 564 28.06 -20.49 9.49
C VAL A 564 27.66 -20.29 10.95
N SER A 565 26.84 -21.20 11.48
CA SER A 565 26.83 -21.54 12.90
C SER A 565 25.89 -22.73 13.14
N ASP A 566 26.45 -23.93 13.20
CA ASP A 566 25.79 -25.16 13.68
C ASP A 566 25.24 -25.04 15.12
N HIS A 567 25.59 -23.98 15.84
CA HIS A 567 25.23 -23.75 17.23
C HIS A 567 23.80 -23.23 17.43
N LEU A 568 23.24 -22.48 16.46
CA LEU A 568 21.84 -22.01 16.45
C LEU A 568 20.87 -23.14 16.07
N ARG A 569 21.34 -24.15 15.32
CA ARG A 569 20.60 -25.37 14.98
C ARG A 569 20.27 -26.22 16.21
N GLN A 570 21.07 -26.14 17.27
CA GLN A 570 20.88 -26.93 18.49
C GLN A 570 20.06 -26.20 19.58
N ALA A 571 19.96 -24.87 19.52
CA ALA A 571 19.41 -24.06 20.61
C ALA A 571 17.96 -23.59 20.41
N THR A 572 17.42 -23.66 19.19
CA THR A 572 16.08 -23.15 18.88
C THR A 572 15.12 -24.32 18.75
N ASN A 573 14.39 -24.64 19.83
CA ASN A 573 13.29 -25.60 19.74
C ASN A 573 12.18 -24.97 18.89
N LYS A 574 11.93 -25.55 17.71
CA LYS A 574 10.95 -25.08 16.71
C LYS A 574 9.58 -24.77 17.34
N GLU A 575 9.14 -25.63 18.26
CA GLU A 575 7.86 -25.51 18.99
C GLU A 575 7.77 -24.24 19.86
N LEU A 576 8.88 -23.75 20.43
CA LEU A 576 8.86 -22.57 21.30
C LEU A 576 8.79 -21.26 20.49
N PHE A 577 9.30 -21.27 19.26
CA PHE A 577 9.21 -20.13 18.35
C PHE A 577 7.81 -20.05 17.75
N ASP A 578 7.28 -21.18 17.25
CA ASP A 578 5.92 -21.25 16.69
C ASP A 578 4.87 -20.88 17.74
N TYR A 579 4.98 -21.39 18.98
CA TYR A 579 4.07 -21.05 20.09
C TYR A 579 4.08 -19.56 20.50
N LYS A 580 5.26 -18.90 20.50
CA LYS A 580 5.34 -17.48 20.88
C LYS A 580 4.93 -16.54 19.76
N TYR A 581 5.18 -16.94 18.52
CA TYR A 581 4.69 -16.24 17.34
C TYR A 581 3.16 -16.35 17.26
N GLU A 582 2.62 -17.54 17.44
CA GLU A 582 1.18 -17.80 17.58
C GLU A 582 0.56 -17.18 18.84
N GLN A 583 1.32 -16.67 19.81
CA GLN A 583 0.79 -15.88 20.94
C GLN A 583 0.85 -14.37 20.72
N LEU A 584 1.73 -13.90 19.84
CA LEU A 584 1.87 -12.48 19.49
C LEU A 584 0.95 -12.07 18.33
N MET A 585 0.54 -13.02 17.49
CA MET A 585 -0.34 -12.82 16.33
C MET A 585 -1.87 -13.03 16.53
N PRO A 586 -2.42 -13.65 17.60
CA PRO A 586 -3.87 -13.85 17.74
C PRO A 586 -4.68 -12.56 17.89
N GLN A 587 -4.05 -11.44 18.26
CA GLN A 587 -4.71 -10.13 18.28
C GLN A 587 -5.08 -9.61 16.88
N MET A 588 -4.78 -10.35 15.81
CA MET A 588 -5.16 -10.02 14.44
C MET A 588 -6.00 -11.08 13.73
N VAL A 589 -6.31 -12.23 14.35
CA VAL A 589 -6.99 -13.35 13.63
C VAL A 589 -8.11 -14.04 14.44
N GLU A 590 -8.35 -13.69 15.71
CA GLU A 590 -9.50 -14.27 16.45
C GLU A 590 -10.82 -13.51 16.19
N GLU A 591 -11.40 -13.73 15.01
CA GLU A 591 -12.86 -13.80 14.78
C GLU A 591 -13.10 -14.55 13.45
N GLY A 592 -13.12 -15.89 13.53
CA GLY A 592 -13.33 -16.74 12.35
C GLY A 592 -13.50 -18.23 12.65
N LYS A 593 -13.73 -18.59 13.92
CA LYS A 593 -14.12 -19.94 14.32
C LYS A 593 -15.28 -19.82 15.30
N ASP A 594 -16.48 -19.70 14.76
CA ASP A 594 -17.62 -20.51 15.19
C ASP A 594 -18.74 -20.40 14.13
N ASP A 595 -19.49 -21.50 14.04
CA ASP A 595 -20.73 -21.73 13.28
C ASP A 595 -20.63 -21.93 11.75
N ASN A 596 -20.40 -23.20 11.36
CA ASN A 596 -21.41 -23.99 10.65
C ASN A 596 -20.89 -25.42 10.37
N ALA A 597 -21.14 -26.31 11.32
CA ALA A 597 -21.26 -27.73 11.07
C ALA A 597 -22.72 -28.14 11.35
N GLU A 598 -23.64 -27.74 10.47
CA GLU A 598 -24.94 -28.39 10.35
C GLU A 598 -25.24 -28.59 8.87
N GLY A 599 -25.61 -29.83 8.55
CA GLY A 599 -25.58 -30.37 7.20
C GLY A 599 -26.75 -29.99 6.32
N TYR A 600 -26.61 -30.35 5.05
CA TYR A 600 -27.71 -30.77 4.20
C TYR A 600 -27.21 -31.85 3.24
N ASP A 601 -28.07 -32.85 3.06
CA ASP A 601 -27.98 -34.00 2.14
C ASP A 601 -27.65 -33.64 0.69
#